data_AF-A0A3N5FXV6-F1
#
_entry.id   AF-A0A3N5FXV6-F1
#
_cell.length_a   1.000
_cell.length_b   1.000
_cell.length_c   1.000
_cell.angle_alpha   90.00
_cell.angle_beta   90.00
_cell.angle_gamma   90.00
#
_symmetry.space_group_name_H-M   'P 1'
#
loop_
_entity.id
_entity.type
_entity.pdbx_description
1 polymer ?
#
loop_
_entity_poly.entity_id
_entity_poly.type
_entity_poly.pdbx_seq_one_letter_code
_entity_poly.pdbx_strand_id
1 'polypeptide(L)'
;MSPSYPFRLGTTSYIIPADILPNIHYLAGKVRDVELVLFEVDDGPSNLPPPEQIAELFTLAAAHDLTYTVHLPLDLRLADDGSPRHASLDKARRVIECTRALEPWAYVLHLDGRVVQVNPAPEALQTWQDQAVQSLEMVGGWAGGLEKLAVENLETYPLDFYEPIFARLPVSRCVDVGHLWLDDYDPVAYLRNALPRTRVIHIHGIAERDHRSLAFAPI
;
A
#
# COMPACT_ATOMS: atom_id res chain seq x y z
N MET A 1 -27.34 8.70 -10.77
CA MET A 1 -26.40 7.63 -11.14
C MET A 1 -25.01 8.18 -10.97
N SER A 2 -24.20 7.61 -10.08
CA SER A 2 -22.79 7.98 -9.95
C SER A 2 -22.08 7.75 -11.30
N PRO A 3 -21.16 8.63 -11.72
CA PRO A 3 -20.44 8.43 -12.97
C PRO A 3 -19.74 7.06 -12.97
N SER A 4 -19.94 6.27 -14.02
CA SER A 4 -19.27 4.99 -14.20
C SER A 4 -17.88 5.24 -14.75
N TYR A 5 -16.91 5.39 -13.86
CA TYR A 5 -15.50 5.40 -14.23
C TYR A 5 -14.99 3.95 -14.39
N PRO A 6 -13.99 3.71 -15.26
CA PRO A 6 -13.35 2.40 -15.40
C PRO A 6 -12.47 2.02 -14.18
N PHE A 7 -12.54 2.78 -13.09
CA PHE A 7 -11.82 2.59 -11.84
C PHE A 7 -12.77 2.86 -10.65
N ARG A 8 -12.42 2.37 -9.46
CA ARG A 8 -13.11 2.70 -8.20
C ARG A 8 -12.51 3.96 -7.60
N LEU A 9 -13.36 4.79 -7.01
CA LEU A 9 -12.91 5.94 -6.21
C LEU A 9 -13.09 5.57 -4.74
N GLY A 10 -12.02 5.74 -3.98
CA GLY A 10 -11.94 5.38 -2.57
C GLY A 10 -11.36 6.49 -1.70
N THR A 11 -11.21 6.18 -0.42
CA THR A 11 -10.56 7.04 0.58
C THR A 11 -9.97 6.16 1.67
N THR A 12 -9.20 6.73 2.61
CA THR A 12 -8.64 5.98 3.73
C THR A 12 -9.66 5.73 4.85
N SER A 13 -9.36 4.80 5.77
CA SER A 13 -10.21 4.41 6.89
C SER A 13 -10.32 5.43 8.04
N TYR A 14 -9.78 6.64 7.89
CA TYR A 14 -9.72 7.69 8.92
C TYR A 14 -10.17 9.06 8.40
N ILE A 15 -11.48 9.21 8.19
CA ILE A 15 -12.12 10.42 7.66
C ILE A 15 -12.84 11.21 8.75
N ILE A 16 -13.47 10.51 9.70
CA ILE A 16 -14.04 11.10 10.91
C ILE A 16 -13.21 10.66 12.13
N PRO A 17 -13.19 11.44 13.23
CA PRO A 17 -12.40 11.14 14.43
C PRO A 17 -13.02 9.99 15.24
N ALA A 18 -12.96 8.78 14.69
CA ALA A 18 -13.48 7.55 15.25
C ALA A 18 -12.64 6.35 14.76
N ASP A 19 -12.91 5.17 15.31
CA ASP A 19 -12.27 3.92 14.88
C ASP A 19 -12.69 3.51 13.45
N ILE A 20 -12.08 2.44 12.94
CA ILE A 20 -12.27 1.93 11.57
C ILE A 20 -13.75 1.67 11.29
N LEU A 21 -14.42 0.87 12.10
CA LEU A 21 -15.79 0.44 11.82
C LEU A 21 -16.80 1.62 11.74
N PRO A 22 -16.81 2.59 12.67
CA PRO A 22 -17.58 3.83 12.50
C PRO A 22 -17.27 4.60 11.21
N ASN A 23 -16.00 4.66 10.80
CA ASN A 23 -15.62 5.26 9.52
C ASN A 23 -16.22 4.49 8.33
N ILE A 24 -16.17 3.16 8.34
CA ILE A 24 -16.72 2.36 7.24
C ILE A 24 -18.24 2.50 7.15
N HIS A 25 -18.96 2.51 8.28
CA HIS A 25 -20.39 2.85 8.30
C HIS A 25 -20.68 4.24 7.72
N TYR A 26 -19.85 5.23 8.07
CA TYR A 26 -19.96 6.56 7.50
C TYR A 26 -19.66 6.57 5.99
N LEU A 27 -18.70 5.77 5.50
CA LEU A 27 -18.28 5.76 4.11
C LEU A 27 -19.12 4.86 3.20
N ALA A 28 -19.87 3.92 3.77
CA ALA A 28 -20.77 3.03 3.05
C ALA A 28 -21.73 3.81 2.14
N GLY A 29 -21.74 3.44 0.85
CA GLY A 29 -22.53 4.12 -0.19
C GLY A 29 -22.01 5.49 -0.64
N LYS A 30 -20.91 6.00 -0.07
CA LYS A 30 -20.26 7.26 -0.49
C LYS A 30 -19.03 7.04 -1.37
N VAL A 31 -18.33 5.94 -1.16
CA VAL A 31 -17.13 5.52 -1.91
C VAL A 31 -17.25 4.06 -2.36
N ARG A 32 -16.38 3.63 -3.26
CA ARG A 32 -16.36 2.26 -3.82
C ARG A 32 -15.17 1.42 -3.34
N ASP A 33 -14.21 2.02 -2.66
CA ASP A 33 -13.12 1.36 -1.97
C ASP A 33 -12.79 2.12 -0.68
N VAL A 34 -12.35 1.41 0.37
CA VAL A 34 -11.69 2.04 1.52
C VAL A 34 -10.34 1.40 1.76
N GLU A 35 -9.29 2.20 1.81
CA GLU A 35 -7.98 1.74 2.24
C GLU A 35 -7.92 1.67 3.77
N LEU A 36 -7.80 0.46 4.30
CA LEU A 36 -7.59 0.18 5.71
C LEU A 36 -6.14 0.49 6.06
N VAL A 37 -5.94 1.57 6.81
CA VAL A 37 -4.63 1.96 7.34
C VAL A 37 -4.47 1.32 8.72
N LEU A 38 -3.66 0.27 8.79
CA LEU A 38 -3.44 -0.50 10.01
C LEU A 38 -2.06 -0.17 10.61
N PHE A 39 -1.95 -0.22 11.93
CA PHE A 39 -0.71 -0.01 12.67
C PHE A 39 -0.61 -0.97 13.85
N GLU A 40 0.63 -1.40 14.10
CA GLU A 40 0.99 -2.23 15.23
C GLU A 40 2.32 -1.76 15.83
N VAL A 41 2.23 -1.15 17.01
CA VAL A 41 3.39 -0.71 17.79
C VAL A 41 3.78 -1.85 18.75
N ASP A 42 5.07 -2.21 18.78
CA ASP A 42 5.56 -3.23 19.71
C ASP A 42 5.30 -2.80 21.15
N ASP A 43 4.71 -3.69 21.96
CA ASP A 43 4.28 -3.41 23.33
C ASP A 43 3.35 -2.18 23.47
N GLY A 44 2.72 -1.76 22.38
CA GLY A 44 1.95 -0.53 22.26
C GLY A 44 0.54 -0.73 21.68
N PRO A 45 -0.13 0.37 21.29
CA PRO A 45 -1.45 0.31 20.70
C PRO A 45 -1.42 -0.36 19.31
N SER A 46 -2.47 -1.11 19.03
CA SER A 46 -2.76 -1.70 17.72
C SER A 46 -4.21 -1.41 17.37
N ASN A 47 -4.48 -1.15 16.09
CA ASN A 47 -5.83 -0.98 15.57
C ASN A 47 -6.29 -2.19 14.73
N LEU A 48 -5.64 -3.35 14.84
CA LEU A 48 -6.04 -4.53 14.10
C LEU A 48 -7.50 -4.89 14.45
N PRO A 49 -8.41 -4.91 13.46
CA PRO A 49 -9.81 -5.18 13.73
C PRO A 49 -9.98 -6.61 14.24
N PRO A 50 -10.70 -6.81 15.35
CA PRO A 50 -11.00 -8.15 15.84
C PRO A 50 -11.96 -8.88 14.87
N PRO A 51 -12.10 -10.22 15.00
CA PRO A 51 -12.88 -11.02 14.05
C PRO A 51 -14.33 -10.55 13.85
N GLU A 52 -14.98 -10.05 14.90
CA GLU A 52 -16.33 -9.49 14.84
C GLU A 52 -16.40 -8.23 13.96
N GLN A 53 -15.40 -7.35 14.03
CA GLN A 53 -15.34 -6.18 13.15
C GLN A 53 -15.06 -6.60 11.71
N ILE A 54 -14.18 -7.58 11.47
CA ILE A 54 -13.94 -8.14 10.13
C ILE A 54 -15.23 -8.69 9.51
N ALA A 55 -16.05 -9.42 10.28
CA ALA A 55 -17.33 -9.93 9.80
C ALA A 55 -18.32 -8.81 9.43
N GLU A 56 -18.31 -7.71 10.18
CA GLU A 56 -19.13 -6.55 9.88
C GLU A 56 -18.63 -5.79 8.64
N LEU A 57 -17.31 -5.61 8.50
CA LEU A 57 -16.69 -5.05 7.30
C LEU A 57 -17.04 -5.86 6.05
N PHE A 58 -17.01 -7.19 6.14
CA PHE A 58 -17.43 -8.09 5.06
C PHE A 58 -18.91 -7.88 4.68
N THR A 59 -19.78 -7.75 5.69
CA THR A 59 -21.21 -7.50 5.49
C THR A 59 -21.45 -6.15 4.80
N LEU A 60 -20.73 -5.10 5.21
CA LEU A 60 -20.79 -3.77 4.61
C LEU A 60 -20.29 -3.77 3.16
N ALA A 61 -19.20 -4.49 2.87
CA ALA A 61 -18.69 -4.67 1.51
C ALA A 61 -19.77 -5.23 0.57
N ALA A 62 -20.39 -6.35 0.97
CA ALA A 62 -21.44 -6.99 0.19
C ALA A 62 -22.68 -6.11 0.01
N ALA A 63 -23.10 -5.39 1.06
CA ALA A 63 -24.30 -4.55 1.01
C ALA A 63 -24.14 -3.28 0.16
N HIS A 64 -22.91 -2.79 -0.02
CA HIS A 64 -22.65 -1.48 -0.64
C HIS A 64 -21.78 -1.53 -1.90
N ASP A 65 -21.47 -2.72 -2.43
CA ASP A 65 -20.48 -2.89 -3.52
C ASP A 65 -19.15 -2.17 -3.18
N LEU A 66 -18.76 -2.27 -1.90
CA LEU A 66 -17.55 -1.66 -1.36
C LEU A 66 -16.43 -2.70 -1.36
N THR A 67 -15.25 -2.32 -1.84
CA THR A 67 -14.03 -3.10 -1.70
C THR A 67 -13.12 -2.51 -0.62
N TYR A 68 -12.10 -3.26 -0.23
CA TYR A 68 -11.06 -2.78 0.66
C TYR A 68 -9.69 -2.95 0.02
N THR A 69 -8.83 -1.95 0.23
CA THR A 69 -7.38 -2.06 0.09
C THR A 69 -6.78 -2.07 1.50
N VAL A 70 -5.62 -2.67 1.71
CA VAL A 70 -4.96 -2.68 3.03
C VAL A 70 -3.56 -2.10 2.89
N HIS A 71 -3.28 -0.99 3.57
CA HIS A 71 -1.93 -0.47 3.65
C HIS A 71 -1.19 -1.17 4.80
N LEU A 72 -0.06 -1.80 4.49
CA LEU A 72 0.74 -2.47 5.52
C LEU A 72 1.44 -1.44 6.42
N PRO A 73 1.55 -1.70 7.73
CA PRO A 73 1.94 -0.74 8.76
C PRO A 73 3.42 -0.30 8.74
N LEU A 74 4.28 -1.03 8.03
CA LEU A 74 5.72 -0.81 8.02
C LEU A 74 6.27 -1.12 6.64
N ASP A 75 7.34 -0.42 6.28
CA ASP A 75 8.23 -0.85 5.21
C ASP A 75 8.63 -2.29 5.48
N LEU A 76 8.50 -3.13 4.45
CA LEU A 76 9.04 -4.47 4.48
C LEU A 76 10.56 -4.36 4.51
N ARG A 77 11.08 -4.24 5.73
CA ARG A 77 12.49 -4.40 6.04
C ARG A 77 12.84 -5.87 6.06
N LEU A 78 14.04 -6.13 5.56
CA LEU A 78 14.66 -7.43 5.57
C LEU A 78 15.61 -7.44 6.76
N ALA A 79 15.94 -8.62 7.29
CA ALA A 79 16.89 -8.64 8.39
C ALA A 79 18.29 -8.32 7.83
N ASP A 80 18.91 -7.27 8.36
CA ASP A 80 20.25 -6.80 7.95
C ASP A 80 21.36 -7.84 8.20
N ASP A 81 21.06 -8.89 8.96
CA ASP A 81 21.99 -9.93 9.43
C ASP A 81 21.87 -11.27 8.67
N GLY A 82 21.04 -11.33 7.63
CA GLY A 82 20.79 -12.58 6.89
C GLY A 82 19.90 -13.57 7.64
N SER A 83 19.30 -13.18 8.77
CA SER A 83 18.28 -13.98 9.41
C SER A 83 16.99 -13.97 8.56
N PRO A 84 16.25 -15.09 8.51
CA PRO A 84 15.13 -15.24 7.59
C PRO A 84 13.88 -14.41 7.97
N ARG A 85 13.86 -13.70 9.11
CA ARG A 85 12.65 -12.97 9.57
C ARG A 85 12.98 -11.70 10.34
N HIS A 86 12.70 -10.55 9.71
CA HIS A 86 12.62 -9.25 10.39
C HIS A 86 11.22 -9.06 10.99
N ALA A 87 11.09 -8.29 12.08
CA ALA A 87 9.82 -8.05 12.78
C ALA A 87 8.72 -7.43 11.88
N SER A 88 9.11 -6.71 10.82
CA SER A 88 8.19 -6.18 9.80
C SER A 88 7.41 -7.28 9.07
N LEU A 89 8.03 -8.43 8.79
CA LEU A 89 7.37 -9.56 8.13
C LEU A 89 6.32 -10.21 9.03
N ASP A 90 6.59 -10.34 10.33
CA ASP A 90 5.62 -10.89 11.28
C ASP A 90 4.42 -9.95 11.45
N LYS A 91 4.63 -8.63 11.47
CA LYS A 91 3.54 -7.64 11.49
C LYS A 91 2.72 -7.66 10.20
N ALA A 92 3.39 -7.67 9.04
CA ALA A 92 2.72 -7.81 7.74
C ALA A 92 1.88 -9.09 7.68
N ARG A 93 2.41 -10.21 8.18
CA ARG A 93 1.69 -11.48 8.27
C ARG A 93 0.43 -11.36 9.11
N ARG A 94 0.49 -10.77 10.30
CA ARG A 94 -0.65 -10.63 11.21
C ARG A 94 -1.75 -9.75 10.61
N VAL A 95 -1.36 -8.64 9.97
CA VAL A 95 -2.28 -7.78 9.21
C VAL A 95 -2.96 -8.56 8.10
N ILE A 96 -2.19 -9.25 7.26
CA ILE A 96 -2.74 -10.03 6.15
C ILE A 96 -3.67 -11.11 6.66
N GLU A 97 -3.26 -11.89 7.68
CA GLU A 97 -4.08 -12.95 8.25
C GLU A 97 -5.40 -12.43 8.83
N CYS A 98 -5.41 -11.26 9.48
CA CYS A 98 -6.64 -10.70 10.04
C CYS A 98 -7.57 -10.11 8.98
N THR A 99 -7.04 -9.54 7.89
CA THR A 99 -7.86 -8.94 6.82
C THR A 99 -8.17 -9.86 5.65
N ARG A 100 -7.55 -11.05 5.56
CA ARG A 100 -7.67 -11.94 4.38
C ARG A 100 -9.11 -12.31 4.03
N ALA A 101 -9.97 -12.46 5.04
CA ALA A 101 -11.38 -12.80 4.85
C ALA A 101 -12.19 -11.70 4.12
N LEU A 102 -11.68 -10.46 4.10
CA LEU A 102 -12.25 -9.35 3.32
C LEU A 102 -11.92 -9.45 1.83
N GLU A 103 -11.09 -10.40 1.44
CA GLU A 103 -10.50 -10.52 0.10
C GLU A 103 -10.01 -9.18 -0.47
N PRO A 104 -9.07 -8.48 0.20
CA PRO A 104 -8.66 -7.15 -0.21
C PRO A 104 -8.28 -7.08 -1.69
N TRP A 105 -8.66 -5.96 -2.32
CA TRP A 105 -8.29 -5.65 -3.69
C TRP A 105 -6.78 -5.68 -3.82
N ALA A 106 -6.06 -5.01 -2.92
CA ALA A 106 -4.60 -5.07 -2.85
C ALA A 106 -4.10 -4.91 -1.40
N TYR A 107 -2.86 -5.33 -1.18
CA TYR A 107 -2.05 -4.97 -0.04
C TYR A 107 -0.98 -3.99 -0.51
N VAL A 108 -1.10 -2.71 -0.12
CA VAL A 108 -0.12 -1.68 -0.42
C VAL A 108 1.04 -1.78 0.57
N LEU A 109 2.26 -1.71 0.08
CA LEU A 109 3.45 -1.87 0.90
C LEU A 109 4.63 -1.08 0.35
N HIS A 110 5.58 -0.81 1.24
CA HIS A 110 6.86 -0.18 0.92
C HIS A 110 7.98 -1.22 1.03
N LEU A 111 9.02 -1.05 0.21
CA LEU A 111 10.26 -1.79 0.33
C LEU A 111 11.34 -0.83 0.84
N ASP A 112 11.94 -1.11 2.00
CA ASP A 112 12.96 -0.22 2.55
C ASP A 112 14.27 -0.37 1.76
N GLY A 113 14.51 0.57 0.85
CA GLY A 113 15.72 0.65 0.04
C GLY A 113 16.63 1.81 0.40
N ARG A 114 16.40 2.51 1.53
CA ARG A 114 17.06 3.79 1.84
C ARG A 114 18.58 3.73 1.79
N VAL A 115 19.17 2.66 2.32
CA VAL A 115 20.62 2.47 2.36
C VAL A 115 21.21 2.37 0.95
N VAL A 116 20.62 1.54 0.09
CA VAL A 116 21.10 1.31 -1.28
C VAL A 116 20.68 2.42 -2.24
N GLN A 117 19.67 3.22 -1.88
CA GLN A 117 19.27 4.43 -2.60
C GLN A 117 20.31 5.55 -2.38
N VAL A 118 20.80 5.75 -1.16
CA VAL A 118 21.83 6.76 -0.86
C VAL A 118 23.23 6.31 -1.30
N ASN A 119 23.54 5.02 -1.17
CA ASN A 119 24.86 4.47 -1.49
C ASN A 119 24.74 3.22 -2.39
N PRO A 120 24.61 3.40 -3.71
CA PRO A 120 24.29 2.33 -4.65
C PRO A 120 25.54 1.52 -5.05
N ALA A 121 26.24 0.93 -4.07
CA ALA A 121 27.25 -0.08 -4.37
C ALA A 121 26.56 -1.25 -5.10
N PRO A 122 27.01 -1.65 -6.32
CA PRO A 122 26.28 -2.61 -7.14
C PRO A 122 25.95 -3.93 -6.43
N GLU A 123 26.88 -4.44 -5.63
CA GLU A 123 26.69 -5.67 -4.85
C GLU A 123 25.63 -5.52 -3.75
N ALA A 124 25.61 -4.37 -3.07
CA ALA A 124 24.62 -4.08 -2.04
C ALA A 124 23.22 -3.92 -2.64
N LEU A 125 23.12 -3.23 -3.79
CA LEU A 125 21.86 -3.08 -4.52
C LEU A 125 21.33 -4.44 -4.99
N GLN A 126 22.19 -5.29 -5.56
CA GLN A 126 21.80 -6.63 -6.00
C GLN A 126 21.34 -7.50 -4.82
N THR A 127 22.07 -7.47 -3.70
CA THR A 127 21.70 -8.19 -2.47
C THR A 127 20.33 -7.75 -1.97
N TRP A 128 20.10 -6.44 -1.90
CA TRP A 128 18.81 -5.88 -1.50
C TRP A 128 17.68 -6.30 -2.44
N GLN A 129 17.89 -6.28 -3.76
CA GLN A 129 16.90 -6.75 -4.73
C GLN A 129 16.54 -8.22 -4.54
N ASP A 130 17.54 -9.09 -4.31
CA ASP A 130 17.33 -10.51 -4.07
C ASP A 130 16.53 -10.77 -2.80
N GLN A 131 16.84 -10.05 -1.73
CA GLN A 131 16.10 -10.14 -0.48
C GLN A 131 14.67 -9.59 -0.63
N ALA A 132 14.49 -8.49 -1.37
CA ALA A 132 13.17 -7.91 -1.60
C ALA A 132 12.26 -8.88 -2.35
N VAL A 133 12.80 -9.57 -3.37
CA VAL A 133 12.11 -10.63 -4.10
C VAL A 133 11.69 -11.77 -3.17
N GLN A 134 12.61 -12.28 -2.33
CA GLN A 134 12.29 -13.35 -1.38
C GLN A 134 11.18 -12.95 -0.39
N SER A 135 11.19 -11.71 0.09
CA SER A 135 10.13 -11.24 0.98
C SER A 135 8.79 -11.07 0.29
N LEU A 136 8.77 -10.55 -0.93
CA LEU A 136 7.54 -10.45 -1.72
C LEU A 136 6.97 -11.84 -2.01
N GLU A 137 7.79 -12.85 -2.30
CA GLU A 137 7.36 -14.25 -2.44
C GLU A 137 6.70 -14.78 -1.16
N MET A 138 7.33 -14.55 -0.01
CA MET A 138 6.79 -14.97 1.28
C MET A 138 5.47 -14.28 1.61
N VAL A 139 5.43 -12.96 1.48
CA VAL A 139 4.24 -12.13 1.77
C VAL A 139 3.11 -12.43 0.79
N GLY A 140 3.44 -12.67 -0.49
CA GLY A 140 2.48 -13.06 -1.52
C GLY A 140 1.79 -14.38 -1.22
N GLY A 141 2.53 -15.33 -0.63
CA GLY A 141 1.98 -16.58 -0.11
C GLY A 141 0.91 -16.37 0.98
N TRP A 142 1.10 -15.39 1.86
CA TRP A 142 0.12 -15.03 2.88
C TRP A 142 -1.08 -14.28 2.30
N ALA A 143 -0.81 -13.32 1.41
CA ALA A 143 -1.82 -12.47 0.76
C ALA A 143 -2.75 -13.25 -0.19
N GLY A 144 -2.33 -14.44 -0.60
CA GLY A 144 -3.07 -15.30 -1.53
C GLY A 144 -2.83 -14.94 -3.00
N GLY A 145 -1.69 -14.34 -3.32
CA GLY A 145 -1.31 -13.94 -4.68
C GLY A 145 -0.26 -12.84 -4.68
N LEU A 146 0.72 -12.92 -5.59
CA LEU A 146 1.75 -11.89 -5.74
C LEU A 146 1.18 -10.62 -6.38
N GLU A 147 0.25 -10.77 -7.31
CA GLU A 147 -0.44 -9.68 -7.99
C GLU A 147 -1.28 -8.81 -7.04
N LYS A 148 -1.59 -9.30 -5.84
CA LYS A 148 -2.27 -8.52 -4.80
C LYS A 148 -1.32 -7.59 -4.05
N LEU A 149 -0.01 -7.81 -4.11
CA LEU A 149 0.97 -6.91 -3.50
C LEU A 149 1.19 -5.72 -4.41
N ALA A 150 0.87 -4.52 -3.94
CA ALA A 150 1.05 -3.27 -4.65
C ALA A 150 2.21 -2.51 -4.03
N VAL A 151 3.39 -2.58 -4.66
CA VAL A 151 4.58 -1.85 -4.19
C VAL A 151 4.41 -0.37 -4.54
N GLU A 152 4.46 0.50 -3.54
CA GLU A 152 4.32 1.95 -3.72
C GLU A 152 5.64 2.62 -4.11
N ASN A 153 5.58 3.63 -4.98
CA ASN A 153 6.72 4.54 -5.18
C ASN A 153 6.86 5.50 -4.00
N LEU A 154 8.08 5.67 -3.52
CA LEU A 154 8.41 6.59 -2.44
C LEU A 154 9.05 7.86 -2.99
N GLU A 155 8.84 8.97 -2.30
CA GLU A 155 9.52 10.23 -2.55
C GLU A 155 11.03 10.07 -2.38
N THR A 156 11.82 10.85 -3.13
CA THR A 156 13.28 10.82 -3.24
C THR A 156 13.89 9.58 -3.92
N TYR A 157 13.10 8.56 -4.27
CA TYR A 157 13.60 7.37 -4.97
C TYR A 157 13.64 7.60 -6.48
N PRO A 158 14.63 7.03 -7.21
CA PRO A 158 14.60 7.00 -8.66
C PRO A 158 13.33 6.31 -9.18
N LEU A 159 12.72 6.86 -10.25
CA LEU A 159 11.47 6.33 -10.81
C LEU A 159 11.56 4.87 -11.27
N ASP A 160 12.77 4.42 -11.65
CA ASP A 160 13.05 3.07 -12.14
C ASP A 160 13.60 2.12 -11.05
N PHE A 161 13.67 2.58 -9.79
CA PHE A 161 14.34 1.87 -8.71
C PHE A 161 13.78 0.45 -8.47
N TYR A 162 12.46 0.28 -8.62
CA TYR A 162 11.78 -1.01 -8.44
C TYR A 162 11.64 -1.84 -9.73
N GLU A 163 12.03 -1.33 -10.91
CA GLU A 163 11.91 -2.07 -12.18
C GLU A 163 12.61 -3.44 -12.17
N PRO A 164 13.83 -3.59 -11.62
CA PRO A 164 14.50 -4.89 -11.56
C PRO A 164 13.71 -5.93 -10.73
N ILE A 165 12.96 -5.50 -9.72
CA ILE A 165 12.10 -6.37 -8.91
C ILE A 165 10.84 -6.74 -9.69
N PHE A 166 10.22 -5.76 -10.35
CA PHE A 166 9.04 -5.97 -11.19
C PHE A 166 9.33 -6.90 -12.39
N ALA A 167 10.55 -6.91 -12.90
CA ALA A 167 10.95 -7.85 -13.95
C ALA A 167 10.98 -9.31 -13.47
N ARG A 168 11.10 -9.56 -12.15
CA ARG A 168 11.28 -10.89 -11.56
C ARG A 168 9.99 -11.49 -11.00
N LEU A 169 9.08 -10.67 -10.49
CA LEU A 169 7.86 -11.12 -9.82
C LEU A 169 6.62 -10.43 -10.36
N PRO A 170 5.47 -11.11 -10.53
CA PRO A 170 4.22 -10.54 -11.01
C PRO A 170 3.48 -9.67 -9.97
N VAL A 171 4.20 -8.99 -9.05
CA VAL A 171 3.61 -8.02 -8.12
C VAL A 171 3.06 -6.81 -8.87
N SER A 172 2.08 -6.14 -8.28
CA SER A 172 1.47 -4.91 -8.80
C SER A 172 2.19 -3.65 -8.30
N ARG A 173 1.79 -2.50 -8.83
CA ARG A 173 2.19 -1.17 -8.31
C ARG A 173 1.05 -0.49 -7.56
N CYS A 174 1.42 0.18 -6.47
CA CYS A 174 0.71 1.38 -6.05
C CYS A 174 1.46 2.57 -6.66
N VAL A 175 0.76 3.46 -7.36
CA VAL A 175 1.36 4.71 -7.83
C VAL A 175 0.87 5.85 -6.95
N ASP A 176 1.75 6.35 -6.09
CA ASP A 176 1.47 7.57 -5.32
C ASP A 176 1.84 8.80 -6.15
N VAL A 177 0.81 9.49 -6.63
CA VAL A 177 0.91 10.73 -7.40
C VAL A 177 1.41 11.90 -6.56
N GLY A 178 1.08 11.91 -5.27
CA GLY A 178 1.54 12.93 -4.34
C GLY A 178 3.04 12.85 -4.10
N HIS A 179 3.63 11.66 -4.00
CA HIS A 179 5.08 11.51 -3.94
C HIS A 179 5.78 11.98 -5.23
N LEU A 180 5.20 11.68 -6.41
CA LEU A 180 5.73 12.15 -7.68
C LEU A 180 5.75 13.68 -7.78
N TRP A 181 4.66 14.32 -7.35
CA TRP A 181 4.59 15.78 -7.28
C TRP A 181 5.60 16.38 -6.30
N LEU A 182 5.90 15.70 -5.19
CA LEU A 182 6.86 16.19 -4.19
C LEU A 182 8.28 16.25 -4.75
N ASP A 183 8.61 15.32 -5.64
CA ASP A 183 9.89 15.24 -6.34
C ASP A 183 9.92 15.97 -7.69
N ASP A 184 8.90 16.80 -8.00
CA ASP A 184 8.79 17.57 -9.25
C ASP A 184 8.74 16.71 -10.53
N TYR A 185 8.15 15.51 -10.44
CA TYR A 185 7.89 14.64 -11.60
C TYR A 185 6.48 14.84 -12.18
N ASP A 186 6.36 14.70 -13.51
CA ASP A 186 5.06 14.63 -14.20
C ASP A 186 4.40 13.24 -13.96
N PRO A 187 3.33 13.15 -13.16
CA PRO A 187 2.69 11.88 -12.86
C PRO A 187 2.00 11.28 -14.09
N VAL A 188 1.51 12.09 -15.04
CA VAL A 188 0.85 11.59 -16.25
C VAL A 188 1.87 10.91 -17.16
N ALA A 189 3.06 11.49 -17.30
CA ALA A 189 4.16 10.86 -18.04
C ALA A 189 4.58 9.52 -17.41
N TYR A 190 4.74 9.47 -16.08
CA TYR A 190 5.07 8.23 -15.37
C TYR A 190 3.96 7.17 -15.50
N LEU A 191 2.70 7.57 -15.26
CA LEU A 191 1.54 6.69 -15.32
C LEU A 191 1.35 6.04 -16.69
N ARG A 192 1.65 6.71 -17.81
CA ARG A 192 1.55 6.10 -19.16
C ARG A 192 2.30 4.77 -19.28
N ASN A 193 3.44 4.63 -18.60
CA ASN A 193 4.24 3.40 -18.61
C ASN A 193 3.88 2.48 -17.44
N ALA A 194 3.55 3.04 -16.28
CA ALA A 194 3.26 2.24 -15.07
C ALA A 194 1.86 1.62 -15.06
N LEU A 195 0.87 2.22 -15.75
CA LEU A 195 -0.55 1.84 -15.69
C LEU A 195 -0.84 0.34 -15.92
N PRO A 196 -0.21 -0.34 -16.89
CA PRO A 196 -0.48 -1.77 -17.14
C PRO A 196 -0.25 -2.68 -15.93
N ARG A 197 0.55 -2.23 -14.95
CA ARG A 197 0.85 -2.95 -13.71
C ARG A 197 0.28 -2.27 -12.46
N THR A 198 -0.38 -1.13 -12.63
CA THR A 198 -0.89 -0.33 -11.52
C THR A 198 -2.23 -0.89 -11.05
N ARG A 199 -2.32 -1.19 -9.76
CA ARG A 199 -3.51 -1.74 -9.12
C ARG A 199 -4.18 -0.73 -8.20
N VAL A 200 -3.40 0.18 -7.62
CA VAL A 200 -3.83 1.26 -6.73
C VAL A 200 -3.14 2.55 -7.18
N ILE A 201 -3.86 3.67 -7.11
CA ILE A 201 -3.29 5.00 -7.29
C ILE A 201 -3.63 5.80 -6.04
N HIS A 202 -2.61 6.29 -5.35
CA HIS A 202 -2.76 7.27 -4.29
C HIS A 202 -2.64 8.67 -4.87
N ILE A 203 -3.46 9.58 -4.34
CA ILE A 203 -3.47 10.96 -4.79
C ILE A 203 -3.77 11.87 -3.60
N HIS A 204 -2.84 12.77 -3.33
CA HIS A 204 -2.96 13.79 -2.30
C HIS A 204 -2.24 15.07 -2.75
N GLY A 205 -2.72 16.23 -2.30
CA GLY A 205 -2.04 17.50 -2.58
C GLY A 205 -0.79 17.67 -1.72
N ILE A 206 -0.05 18.75 -1.99
CA ILE A 206 1.20 19.09 -1.30
C ILE A 206 1.14 20.54 -0.83
N ALA A 207 1.40 20.77 0.45
CA ALA A 207 1.59 22.12 0.99
C ALA A 207 2.85 22.16 1.86
N GLU A 208 2.76 22.58 3.12
CA GLU A 208 3.89 22.53 4.07
C GLU A 208 4.40 21.10 4.35
N ARG A 209 3.59 20.09 4.03
CA ARG A 209 3.94 18.67 3.97
C ARG A 209 3.10 17.99 2.88
N ASP A 210 3.39 16.73 2.61
CA ASP A 210 2.60 15.80 1.82
C ASP A 210 1.26 15.44 2.52
N HIS A 211 0.46 14.58 1.87
CA HIS A 211 -0.83 14.13 2.38
C HIS A 211 -1.81 15.27 2.71
N ARG A 212 -1.86 16.30 1.85
CA ARG A 212 -2.76 17.46 1.97
C ARG A 212 -3.96 17.36 1.03
N SER A 213 -4.91 18.28 1.20
CA SER A 213 -6.09 18.38 0.33
C SER A 213 -5.69 18.49 -1.14
N LEU A 214 -6.45 17.86 -2.04
CA LEU A 214 -6.28 18.00 -3.49
C LEU A 214 -6.47 19.45 -3.99
N ALA A 215 -6.98 20.36 -3.15
CA ALA A 215 -6.93 21.81 -3.43
C ALA A 215 -5.49 22.35 -3.59
N PHE A 216 -4.50 21.59 -3.09
CA PHE A 216 -3.08 21.87 -3.21
C PHE A 216 -2.39 20.93 -4.22
N ALA A 217 -3.13 20.39 -5.19
CA ALA A 217 -2.50 19.72 -6.33
C ALA A 217 -1.75 20.77 -7.18
N PRO A 218 -0.51 20.48 -7.62
CA PRO A 218 0.20 21.36 -8.55
C PRO A 218 -0.61 21.58 -9.84
N ILE A 219 -0.59 22.83 -10.33
CA ILE A 219 -1.28 23.26 -11.57
C ILE A 219 -0.28 23.31 -12.71
#